data_AF-A0A953UT31-F1
#
_entry.id   AF-A0A953UT31-F1
#
_cell.length_a   1.000
_cell.length_b   1.000
_cell.length_c   1.000
_cell.angle_alpha   90.00
_cell.angle_beta   90.00
_cell.angle_gamma   90.00
#
_symmetry.space_group_name_H-M   'P 1'
#
loop_
_entity.id
_entity.type
_entity.pdbx_description
1 polymer ?
#
loop_
_entity_poly.entity_id
_entity_poly.type
_entity_poly.pdbx_seq_one_letter_code
_entity_poly.pdbx_strand_id
1 'polypeptide(L)'
;MGKSILAGSNVPVPVREILQRACQNCHSENTIWPWYAQIPPISRQIHSDVAKGRAFMDLSKWNDYTEGERRGFTAAIGAAIQNHLMPPPKYVWMHREARLSSDELELVKAWALAKHKTSPNTVAAQAPARVRGH
;
A
#
# COMPACT_ATOMS: atom_id res chain seq x y z
N MET A 1 7.38 14.01 11.92
CA MET A 1 6.79 12.66 11.84
C MET A 1 5.93 12.58 10.59
N GLY A 2 6.17 11.62 9.69
CA GLY A 2 5.36 11.45 8.48
C GLY A 2 3.93 11.02 8.83
N LYS A 3 2.93 11.50 8.09
CA LYS A 3 1.53 11.10 8.28
C LYS A 3 1.40 9.61 7.96
N SER A 4 0.77 8.80 8.79
CA SER A 4 0.48 7.40 8.40
C SER A 4 -0.42 7.40 7.16
N ILE A 5 -0.04 6.67 6.11
CA ILE A 5 -0.98 6.38 5.02
C ILE A 5 -2.17 5.58 5.56
N LEU A 6 -3.31 5.69 4.87
CA LEU A 6 -4.52 4.93 5.18
C LEU A 6 -5.01 5.14 6.62
N ALA A 7 -4.75 6.32 7.19
CA ALA A 7 -5.26 6.69 8.52
C ALA A 7 -6.78 6.47 8.58
N GLY A 8 -7.30 6.05 9.74
CA GLY A 8 -8.73 5.80 9.95
C GLY A 8 -9.32 4.59 9.19
N SER A 9 -8.51 3.83 8.46
CA SER A 9 -8.98 2.64 7.72
C SER A 9 -8.82 1.34 8.52
N ASN A 10 -9.72 0.39 8.24
CA ASN A 10 -9.63 -1.00 8.73
C ASN A 10 -8.78 -1.90 7.81
N VAL A 11 -7.73 -1.34 7.19
CA VAL A 11 -6.80 -2.13 6.38
C VAL A 11 -5.92 -2.98 7.29
N PRO A 12 -5.82 -4.31 7.04
CA PRO A 12 -4.95 -5.20 7.81
C PRO A 12 -3.51 -4.69 7.86
N VAL A 13 -2.84 -4.86 9.01
CA VAL A 13 -1.46 -4.39 9.21
C VAL A 13 -0.50 -4.88 8.12
N PRO A 14 -0.48 -6.18 7.75
CA PRO A 14 0.43 -6.67 6.70
C PRO A 14 0.21 -5.98 5.34
N VAL A 15 -1.04 -5.71 4.97
CA VAL A 15 -1.38 -4.99 3.73
C VAL A 15 -0.88 -3.56 3.80
N ARG A 16 -1.06 -2.89 4.95
CA ARG A 16 -0.58 -1.52 5.15
C ARG A 16 0.94 -1.43 5.01
N GLU A 17 1.68 -2.37 5.58
CA GLU A 17 3.15 -2.42 5.49
C GLU A 17 3.62 -2.59 4.04
N ILE A 18 2.96 -3.45 3.27
CA ILE A 18 3.22 -3.62 1.83
C ILE A 18 2.97 -2.30 1.07
N LEU A 19 1.83 -1.65 1.31
CA LEU A 19 1.48 -0.39 0.65
C LEU A 19 2.43 0.75 1.05
N GLN A 20 2.89 0.78 2.30
CA GLN A 20 3.90 1.73 2.78
C GLN A 20 5.23 1.54 2.04
N ARG A 21 5.69 0.29 1.92
CA ARG A 21 6.97 -0.03 1.28
C ARG A 21 6.93 0.16 -0.23
N ALA A 22 5.87 -0.28 -0.90
CA ALA A 22 5.82 -0.38 -2.37
C ALA A 22 5.09 0.78 -3.07
N CYS A 23 4.19 1.49 -2.39
CA CYS A 23 3.29 2.47 -3.02
C CYS A 23 3.46 3.90 -2.50
N GLN A 24 3.82 4.07 -1.22
CA GLN A 24 3.83 5.37 -0.54
C GLN A 24 4.65 6.44 -1.26
N ASN A 25 5.82 6.09 -1.79
CA ASN A 25 6.71 7.08 -2.40
C ASN A 25 6.06 7.84 -3.55
N CYS A 26 5.18 7.21 -4.33
CA CYS A 26 4.47 7.85 -5.44
C CYS A 26 3.04 8.27 -5.08
N HIS A 27 2.39 7.54 -4.17
CA HIS A 27 0.97 7.72 -3.84
C HIS A 27 0.72 8.34 -2.47
N SER A 28 1.66 9.10 -1.90
CA SER A 28 1.46 9.81 -0.63
C SER A 28 2.27 11.11 -0.61
N GLU A 29 1.90 12.03 0.28
CA GLU A 29 2.70 13.19 0.67
C GLU A 29 4.02 12.79 1.37
N ASN A 30 4.14 11.55 1.86
CA ASN A 30 5.33 11.05 2.56
C ASN A 30 6.33 10.37 1.61
N THR A 31 6.70 11.07 0.53
CA THR A 31 7.69 10.58 -0.43
C THR A 31 9.10 10.61 0.13
N ILE A 32 9.78 9.47 0.15
CA ILE A 32 11.22 9.42 0.38
C ILE A 32 11.91 9.65 -0.96
N TRP A 33 12.45 10.86 -1.12
CA TRP A 33 13.13 11.24 -2.36
C TRP A 33 14.55 10.69 -2.39
N PRO A 34 14.93 9.91 -3.42
CA PRO A 34 16.32 9.52 -3.59
C PRO A 34 17.18 10.74 -3.96
N TRP A 35 18.48 10.71 -3.65
CA TRP A 35 19.40 11.83 -3.90
C TRP A 35 19.39 12.29 -5.38
N TYR A 36 19.22 11.36 -6.33
CA TYR A 36 19.17 11.68 -7.76
C TYR A 36 17.87 12.36 -8.20
N ALA A 37 16.83 12.41 -7.36
CA ALA A 37 15.60 13.16 -7.65
C ALA A 37 15.80 14.68 -7.67
N GLN A 38 17.01 15.15 -7.34
CA GLN A 38 17.42 16.55 -7.44
C GLN A 38 18.28 16.84 -8.68
N ILE A 39 18.65 15.82 -9.47
CA ILE A 39 19.59 15.95 -10.60
C ILE A 39 18.81 16.11 -11.92
N PRO A 40 18.92 17.25 -12.63
CA PRO A 40 18.32 17.40 -13.95
C PRO A 40 19.03 16.52 -15.01
N PRO A 41 18.33 16.02 -16.05
CA PRO A 41 16.89 16.15 -16.31
C PRO A 41 16.03 15.09 -15.57
N ILE A 42 16.66 14.16 -14.86
CA ILE A 42 16.01 13.02 -14.19
C ILE A 42 15.00 13.51 -13.14
N SER A 43 15.34 14.55 -12.39
CA SER A 43 14.48 15.19 -11.41
C SER A 43 13.10 15.53 -11.97
N ARG A 44 13.03 16.12 -13.17
CA ARG A 44 11.75 16.48 -13.80
C ARG A 44 10.87 15.26 -14.04
N GLN A 45 11.44 14.16 -14.53
CA GLN A 45 10.70 12.94 -14.81
C GLN A 45 10.16 12.33 -13.50
N ILE A 46 11.02 12.17 -12.49
CA ILE A 46 10.62 11.58 -11.21
C ILE A 46 9.53 12.41 -10.54
N HIS A 47 9.69 13.74 -10.49
CA HIS A 47 8.68 14.62 -9.90
C HIS A 47 7.36 14.56 -10.67
N SER A 48 7.41 14.47 -12.01
CA SER A 48 6.21 14.29 -12.84
C SER A 48 5.50 12.96 -12.55
N ASP A 49 6.24 11.87 -12.41
CA ASP A 49 5.67 10.54 -12.14
C ASP A 49 5.03 10.48 -10.74
N VAL A 50 5.70 11.03 -9.72
CA VAL A 50 5.11 11.15 -8.37
C VAL A 50 3.87 12.06 -8.39
N ALA A 51 3.92 13.19 -9.09
CA ALA A 51 2.77 14.09 -9.20
C ALA A 51 1.57 13.40 -9.86
N LYS A 52 1.78 12.64 -10.94
CA LYS A 52 0.72 11.87 -11.61
C LYS A 52 0.16 10.76 -10.72
N GLY A 53 1.03 10.00 -10.04
CA GLY A 53 0.60 8.95 -9.12
C GLY A 53 -0.27 9.50 -8.00
N ARG A 54 0.17 10.59 -7.36
CA ARG A 54 -0.57 11.25 -6.27
C ARG A 54 -1.86 11.91 -6.76
N ALA A 55 -1.87 12.50 -7.95
CA ALA A 55 -3.08 13.09 -8.53
C ALA A 55 -4.16 12.05 -8.83
N PHE A 56 -3.77 10.83 -9.21
CA PHE A 56 -4.71 9.71 -9.34
C PHE A 56 -5.21 9.24 -7.97
N MET A 57 -4.30 9.05 -7.00
CA MET A 57 -4.61 8.54 -5.67
C MET A 57 -3.55 8.95 -4.64
N ASP A 58 -3.99 9.55 -3.53
CA ASP A 58 -3.15 9.96 -2.39
C ASP A 58 -3.55 9.20 -1.12
N LEU A 59 -2.79 8.16 -0.78
CA LEU A 59 -2.98 7.29 0.37
C LEU A 59 -2.84 8.02 1.72
N SER A 60 -2.18 9.18 1.78
CA SER A 60 -2.16 10.02 3.00
C SER A 60 -3.47 10.77 3.23
N LYS A 61 -4.30 10.91 2.20
CA LYS A 61 -5.61 11.59 2.25
C LYS A 61 -6.77 10.61 2.32
N TRP A 62 -6.51 9.38 2.75
CA TRP A 62 -7.51 8.31 2.74
C TRP A 62 -8.81 8.68 3.46
N ASN A 63 -8.71 9.40 4.59
CA ASN A 63 -9.86 9.86 5.35
C ASN A 63 -10.68 10.96 4.65
N ASP A 64 -10.09 11.67 3.70
CA ASP A 64 -10.74 12.76 2.97
C ASP A 64 -11.59 12.23 1.82
N TYR A 65 -11.30 11.02 1.34
CA TYR A 65 -12.09 10.34 0.32
C TYR A 65 -13.42 9.81 0.86
N THR A 66 -14.45 9.87 0.03
CA THR A 66 -15.73 9.18 0.24
C THR A 66 -15.55 7.66 0.26
N GLU A 67 -16.51 6.93 0.81
CA GLU A 67 -16.48 5.47 0.79
C GLU A 67 -16.44 4.91 -0.65
N GLY A 68 -17.14 5.56 -1.58
CA GLY A 68 -17.14 5.18 -3.00
C GLY A 68 -15.75 5.31 -3.63
N GLU A 69 -15.06 6.42 -3.39
CA GLU A 69 -13.69 6.63 -3.87
C GLU A 69 -12.72 5.64 -3.25
N ARG A 70 -12.80 5.40 -1.92
CA ARG A 70 -11.96 4.39 -1.25
C ARG A 70 -12.14 3.00 -1.84
N ARG A 71 -13.38 2.61 -2.16
CA ARG A 71 -13.66 1.34 -2.87
C ARG A 71 -13.07 1.32 -4.28
N GLY A 72 -13.23 2.40 -5.04
CA GLY A 72 -12.66 2.55 -6.37
C GLY A 72 -11.13 2.45 -6.37
N PHE A 73 -10.46 3.13 -5.44
CA PHE A 73 -9.02 3.07 -5.26
C PHE A 73 -8.53 1.69 -4.81
N THR A 74 -9.25 1.06 -3.89
CA THR A 74 -8.94 -0.32 -3.44
C THR A 74 -9.01 -1.29 -4.62
N ALA A 75 -10.05 -1.20 -5.45
CA ALA A 75 -10.17 -2.01 -6.67
C ALA A 75 -9.06 -1.69 -7.69
N ALA A 76 -8.73 -0.40 -7.88
CA ALA A 76 -7.65 0.02 -8.77
C ALA A 76 -6.28 -0.51 -8.32
N ILE A 77 -5.99 -0.51 -7.03
CA ILE A 77 -4.77 -1.12 -6.46
C ILE A 77 -4.73 -2.61 -6.82
N GLY A 78 -5.78 -3.36 -6.49
CA GLY A 78 -5.87 -4.79 -6.77
C GLY A 78 -5.67 -5.12 -8.25
N ALA A 79 -6.34 -4.37 -9.13
CA ALA A 79 -6.21 -4.53 -10.58
C ALA A 79 -4.80 -4.18 -11.09
N ALA A 80 -4.20 -3.09 -10.60
CA ALA A 80 -2.88 -2.65 -11.05
C ALA A 80 -1.77 -3.64 -10.69
N ILE A 81 -1.80 -4.20 -9.47
CA ILE A 81 -0.81 -5.21 -9.06
C ILE A 81 -1.04 -6.55 -9.76
N GLN A 82 -2.30 -6.95 -9.95
CA GLN A 82 -2.65 -8.20 -10.64
C GLN A 82 -2.20 -8.18 -12.10
N ASN A 83 -2.28 -7.02 -12.76
CA ASN A 83 -1.83 -6.85 -14.14
C ASN A 83 -0.35 -6.43 -14.25
N HIS A 84 0.41 -6.49 -13.15
CA HIS A 84 1.83 -6.09 -13.09
C HIS A 84 2.11 -4.67 -13.60
N LEU A 85 1.12 -3.78 -13.51
CA LEU A 85 1.26 -2.35 -13.84
C LEU A 85 1.93 -1.60 -12.70
N MET A 86 1.72 -2.06 -11.46
CA MET A 86 2.29 -1.47 -10.26
C MET A 86 2.99 -2.52 -9.37
N PRO A 87 4.13 -2.19 -8.76
CA PRO A 87 4.97 -1.03 -9.07
C PRO A 87 5.63 -1.17 -10.47
N PRO A 88 5.91 -0.06 -11.20
CA PRO A 88 6.45 -0.15 -12.54
C PRO A 88 7.81 -0.89 -12.56
N PRO A 89 8.09 -1.77 -13.55
CA PRO A 89 9.34 -2.55 -13.57
C PRO A 89 10.62 -1.72 -13.48
N LYS A 90 10.64 -0.54 -14.12
CA LYS A 90 11.77 0.40 -14.04
C LYS A 90 11.99 0.94 -12.62
N TYR A 91 10.91 1.19 -11.89
CA TYR A 91 10.97 1.60 -10.50
C TYR A 91 11.54 0.48 -9.64
N VAL A 92 11.01 -0.75 -9.77
CA VAL A 92 11.48 -1.92 -9.03
C VAL A 92 12.95 -2.25 -9.31
N TRP A 93 13.45 -1.98 -10.51
CA TRP A 93 14.87 -2.20 -10.83
C TRP A 93 15.79 -1.34 -9.96
N MET A 94 15.41 -0.08 -9.70
CA MET A 94 16.14 0.86 -8.82
C MET A 94 15.76 0.72 -7.35
N HIS A 95 14.54 0.27 -7.07
CA HIS A 95 13.93 0.15 -5.74
C HIS A 95 13.49 -1.28 -5.51
N ARG A 96 14.46 -2.17 -5.29
CA ARG A 96 14.22 -3.61 -5.12
C ARG A 96 13.30 -3.90 -3.92
N GLU A 97 13.36 -3.03 -2.91
CA GLU A 97 12.48 -3.04 -1.74
C GLU A 97 11.00 -2.87 -2.10
N ALA A 98 10.66 -2.27 -3.24
CA ALA A 98 9.27 -2.11 -3.66
C ALA A 98 8.70 -3.37 -4.37
N ARG A 99 9.53 -4.37 -4.66
CA ARG A 99 9.06 -5.61 -5.30
C ARG A 99 8.02 -6.29 -4.41
N LEU A 100 6.91 -6.70 -5.02
CA LEU A 100 5.91 -7.56 -4.37
C LEU A 100 6.29 -9.02 -4.57
N SER A 101 6.28 -9.80 -3.49
CA SER A 101 6.31 -11.26 -3.59
C SER A 101 4.96 -11.81 -4.06
N SER A 102 4.91 -13.08 -4.45
CA SER A 102 3.64 -13.73 -4.80
C SER A 102 2.66 -13.73 -3.63
N ASP A 103 3.14 -13.97 -2.41
CA ASP A 103 2.31 -13.97 -1.20
C ASP A 103 1.77 -12.57 -0.88
N GLU A 104 2.61 -11.54 -1.05
CA GLU A 104 2.21 -10.15 -0.85
C GLU A 104 1.17 -9.71 -1.89
N LEU A 105 1.35 -10.12 -3.15
CA LEU A 105 0.41 -9.85 -4.23
C LEU A 105 -0.95 -10.50 -3.95
N GLU A 106 -0.97 -11.76 -3.52
CA GLU A 106 -2.22 -12.42 -3.14
C GLU A 106 -2.86 -11.79 -1.89
N LEU A 107 -2.07 -11.37 -0.91
CA LEU A 107 -2.57 -10.72 0.29
C LEU A 107 -3.25 -9.38 -0.02
N VAL A 108 -2.62 -8.55 -0.85
CA VAL A 108 -3.20 -7.26 -1.27
C VAL A 108 -4.41 -7.48 -2.18
N LYS A 109 -4.38 -8.47 -3.08
CA LYS A 109 -5.55 -8.84 -3.91
C LYS A 109 -6.73 -9.30 -3.06
N ALA A 110 -6.50 -10.17 -2.08
CA ALA A 110 -7.53 -10.67 -1.18
C ALA A 110 -8.17 -9.52 -0.40
N TRP A 111 -7.36 -8.58 0.10
CA TRP A 111 -7.86 -7.37 0.73
C TRP A 111 -8.67 -6.50 -0.25
N ALA A 112 -8.19 -6.33 -1.48
CA ALA A 112 -8.85 -5.49 -2.47
C ALA A 112 -10.22 -6.03 -2.93
N LEU A 113 -10.37 -7.35 -2.94
CA LEU A 113 -11.59 -8.05 -3.33
C LEU A 113 -12.52 -8.36 -2.16
N ALA A 114 -12.05 -8.18 -0.92
CA ALA A 114 -12.85 -8.42 0.26
C ALA A 114 -14.09 -7.53 0.23
N LYS A 115 -15.28 -8.15 0.14
CA LYS A 115 -16.54 -7.42 0.32
C LYS A 115 -16.47 -6.77 1.69
N HIS A 116 -16.54 -5.44 1.76
CA HIS A 116 -16.52 -4.69 3.01
C HIS A 116 -17.69 -5.09 3.90
N LYS A 117 -17.56 -6.21 4.62
CA LYS A 117 -18.28 -6.46 5.85
C LYS A 117 -17.38 -5.93 6.94
N THR A 118 -17.71 -4.76 7.47
CA THR A 118 -17.17 -4.31 8.74
C THR A 118 -17.44 -5.42 9.76
N SER A 119 -16.40 -6.05 10.28
CA SER A 119 -16.51 -6.78 11.53
C SER A 119 -15.26 -6.58 12.37
N PRO A 120 -15.45 -6.24 13.66
CA PRO A 120 -14.37 -5.89 14.54
C PRO A 120 -13.59 -7.14 14.92
N ASN A 121 -12.27 -6.97 14.99
CA ASN A 121 -11.36 -7.61 15.93
C ASN A 121 -11.73 -9.03 16.39
N THR A 122 -11.06 -10.04 15.85
CA THR A 122 -10.83 -11.28 16.59
C THR A 122 -9.44 -11.79 16.25
N VAL A 123 -8.42 -11.18 16.85
CA VAL A 123 -7.26 -11.98 17.27
C VAL A 123 -7.76 -12.80 18.45
N ALA A 124 -8.32 -13.97 18.15
CA ALA A 124 -8.57 -14.99 19.16
C ALA A 124 -7.21 -15.41 19.69
N ALA A 125 -7.05 -15.23 21.00
CA ALA A 125 -5.98 -15.73 21.82
C ALA A 125 -5.61 -17.17 21.43
N GLN A 126 -4.33 -17.41 21.17
CA GLN A 126 -3.75 -18.74 21.20
C GLN A 126 -3.46 -19.09 22.66
N ALA A 127 -4.26 -20.01 23.23
CA ALA A 127 -3.91 -21.00 24.26
C ALA A 127 -5.19 -21.80 24.57
N PRO A 128 -5.15 -23.15 24.65
CA PRO A 128 -4.44 -23.78 25.77
C PRO A 128 -3.76 -25.13 25.45
N ALA A 129 -2.60 -25.38 26.08
CA ALA A 129 -2.12 -26.75 26.32
C ALA A 129 -2.05 -26.96 27.83
N ARG A 130 -3.16 -27.46 28.39
CA ARG A 130 -3.25 -27.93 29.77
C ARG A 130 -2.70 -29.35 29.82
N VAL A 131 -1.45 -29.54 30.24
CA VAL A 131 -0.92 -30.87 30.56
C VAL A 131 -1.37 -31.22 31.98
N ARG A 132 -2.23 -32.24 32.09
CA ARG A 132 -2.54 -32.94 33.35
C ARG A 132 -1.30 -33.74 33.78
N GLY A 133 -1.06 -33.76 35.08
CA GLY A 133 0.15 -34.31 35.68
C GLY A 133 0.31 -35.83 35.66
N HIS A 134 1.49 -36.23 36.12
CA HIS A 134 1.79 -37.34 37.01
C HIS A 134 2.90 -36.90 37.95
#